data_AF-F1BDN0-F1
#
_entry.id   AF-F1BDN0-F1
#
_cell.length_a   1.000
_cell.length_b   1.000
_cell.length_c   1.000
_cell.angle_alpha   90.00
_cell.angle_beta   90.00
_cell.angle_gamma   90.00
#
_symmetry.space_group_name_H-M   'P 1'
#
loop_
_entity.id
_entity.type
_entity.pdbx_description
1 polymer ?
#
loop_
_entity_poly.entity_id
_entity_poly.type
_entity_poly.pdbx_seq_one_letter_code
_entity_poly.pdbx_strand_id
1 'polypeptide(L)'
;PLSDLYESLIFLSWSFSLIHLVPYFKKNQNLLSTIIGPSAIFTQGFATSGLVNEVHKSTILVPALQSEWLIMHVSMMILGYAALLCGSLLSVSLLVITVQKKKKFFATSNRVVNFNESFFFGEMEYMNEQSNVFENTSFFSPKNYYRSQLIQQLDYWSYRVISLGFIFLTIGILSGAVWANEAWGSYWSWDPKETWAFITWIVFAIYLHTRTNRKWKGTNSAIVASIG
;
A
#
# COMPACT_ATOMS: atom_id res chain seq x y z
N PRO A 1 4.99 0.98 -28.02
CA PRO A 1 5.42 1.67 -26.79
C PRO A 1 5.13 0.93 -25.46
N LEU A 2 4.73 -0.35 -25.50
CA LEU A 2 4.67 -1.26 -24.34
C LEU A 2 5.12 -2.68 -24.75
N SER A 3 5.93 -2.76 -25.80
CA SER A 3 6.31 -4.01 -26.46
C SER A 3 7.49 -4.71 -25.80
N ASP A 4 8.31 -3.94 -25.08
CA ASP A 4 9.52 -4.43 -24.42
C ASP A 4 9.47 -4.16 -22.91
N LEU A 5 10.20 -4.98 -22.16
CA LEU A 5 10.36 -4.86 -20.72
C LEU A 5 10.88 -3.46 -20.36
N TYR A 6 11.83 -2.92 -21.13
CA TYR A 6 12.35 -1.57 -20.94
C TYR A 6 11.26 -0.49 -21.08
N GLU A 7 10.44 -0.56 -22.13
CA GLU A 7 9.34 0.39 -22.33
C GLU A 7 8.32 0.32 -21.19
N SER A 8 8.01 -0.90 -20.73
CA SER A 8 7.09 -1.11 -19.60
C SER A 8 7.63 -0.54 -18.27
N LEU A 9 8.94 -0.64 -18.02
CA LEU A 9 9.59 -0.08 -16.82
C LEU A 9 9.61 1.45 -16.84
N ILE A 10 9.85 2.08 -18.00
CA ILE A 10 9.73 3.53 -18.14
C ILE A 10 8.29 3.97 -17.86
N PHE A 11 7.31 3.26 -18.43
CA PHE A 11 5.90 3.58 -18.21
C PHE A 11 5.49 3.42 -16.75
N LEU A 12 6.01 2.40 -16.06
CA LEU A 12 5.83 2.21 -14.62
C LEU A 12 6.45 3.38 -13.82
N SER A 13 7.66 3.81 -14.16
CA SER A 13 8.32 4.96 -13.52
C SER A 13 7.54 6.27 -13.69
N TRP A 14 6.99 6.49 -14.89
CA TRP A 14 6.10 7.62 -15.18
C TRP A 14 4.82 7.55 -14.36
N SER A 15 4.26 6.36 -14.18
CA SER A 15 3.08 6.14 -13.34
C SER A 15 3.35 6.50 -11.86
N PHE A 16 4.49 6.06 -11.30
CA PHE A 16 4.89 6.49 -9.94
C PHE A 16 5.14 7.99 -9.83
N SER A 17 5.74 8.59 -10.84
CA SER A 17 5.98 10.04 -10.89
C SER A 17 4.68 10.83 -10.94
N LEU A 18 3.68 10.38 -11.70
CA LEU A 18 2.34 10.96 -11.72
C LEU A 18 1.67 10.88 -10.34
N ILE A 19 1.73 9.72 -9.68
CA ILE A 19 1.18 9.54 -8.34
C ILE A 19 1.90 10.43 -7.32
N HIS A 20 3.23 10.59 -7.43
CA HIS A 20 4.00 11.51 -6.59
C HIS A 20 3.56 12.97 -6.78
N LEU A 21 3.16 13.36 -7.99
CA LEU A 21 2.76 14.74 -8.29
C LEU A 21 1.38 15.10 -7.75
N VAL A 22 0.44 14.15 -7.67
CA VAL A 22 -0.96 14.37 -7.21
C VAL A 22 -1.07 15.16 -5.88
N PRO A 23 -0.31 14.85 -4.82
CA PRO A 23 -0.32 15.62 -3.56
C PRO A 23 0.14 17.07 -3.70
N TYR A 24 1.01 17.38 -4.67
CA TYR A 24 1.53 18.73 -4.87
C TYR A 24 0.42 19.70 -5.29
N PHE A 25 -0.54 19.23 -6.10
CA PHE A 25 -1.73 20.02 -6.47
C PHE A 25 -2.63 20.36 -5.28
N LYS A 26 -2.58 19.58 -4.20
CA LYS A 26 -3.45 19.79 -3.03
C LYS A 26 -2.82 20.68 -1.94
N LYS A 27 -1.65 21.28 -2.20
CA LYS A 27 -0.95 22.25 -1.33
C LYS A 27 -0.80 21.79 0.14
N ASN A 28 -0.74 20.48 0.37
CA ASN A 28 -0.52 19.90 1.69
C ASN A 28 0.98 19.56 1.87
N GLN A 29 1.48 19.56 3.11
CA GLN A 29 2.87 19.16 3.38
C GLN A 29 2.98 17.63 3.29
N ASN A 30 3.51 17.13 2.17
CA ASN A 30 3.18 15.80 1.66
C ASN A 30 4.09 14.69 2.20
N LEU A 31 3.74 14.15 3.37
CA LEU A 31 4.32 12.90 3.89
C LEU A 31 4.14 11.72 2.90
N LEU A 32 3.11 11.78 2.04
CA LEU A 32 2.86 10.83 0.97
C LEU A 32 3.98 10.84 -0.08
N SER A 33 4.43 12.03 -0.48
CA SER A 33 5.51 12.21 -1.44
C SER A 33 6.85 11.68 -0.91
N THR A 34 7.08 11.76 0.41
CA THR A 34 8.29 11.21 1.05
C THR A 34 8.39 9.69 0.93
N ILE A 35 7.25 8.99 0.93
CA ILE A 35 7.21 7.52 0.83
C ILE A 35 7.33 7.06 -0.63
N ILE A 36 6.69 7.79 -1.55
CA ILE A 36 6.61 7.38 -2.96
C ILE A 36 7.83 7.84 -3.76
N GLY A 37 8.43 8.98 -3.41
CA GLY A 37 9.61 9.52 -4.08
C GLY A 37 10.76 8.51 -4.24
N PRO A 38 11.20 7.83 -3.15
CA PRO A 38 12.22 6.79 -3.25
C PRO A 38 11.82 5.63 -4.17
N SER A 39 10.54 5.23 -4.20
CA SER A 39 10.07 4.17 -5.10
C SER A 39 10.18 4.56 -6.57
N ALA A 40 9.83 5.81 -6.91
CA ALA A 40 9.93 6.34 -8.27
C ALA A 40 11.40 6.43 -8.73
N ILE A 41 12.29 6.91 -7.85
CA ILE A 41 13.73 6.98 -8.13
C ILE A 41 14.32 5.59 -8.31
N PHE A 42 13.92 4.62 -7.48
CA PHE A 42 14.36 3.24 -7.58
C PHE A 42 13.94 2.61 -8.90
N THR A 43 12.68 2.77 -9.30
CA THR A 43 12.18 2.24 -10.58
C THR A 43 12.85 2.90 -11.78
N GLN A 44 13.09 4.21 -11.71
CA GLN A 44 13.83 4.93 -12.76
C GLN A 44 15.30 4.49 -12.83
N GLY A 45 15.96 4.33 -11.68
CA GLY A 45 17.33 3.85 -11.59
C GLY A 45 17.49 2.43 -12.13
N PHE A 46 16.52 1.55 -11.86
CA PHE A 46 16.50 0.20 -12.40
C PHE A 46 16.27 0.19 -13.92
N ALA A 47 15.33 1.00 -14.42
CA ALA A 47 15.08 1.12 -15.86
C ALA A 47 16.32 1.62 -16.62
N THR A 48 17.04 2.61 -16.07
CA THR A 48 18.27 3.14 -16.67
C THR A 48 19.51 2.27 -16.40
N SER A 49 19.40 1.27 -15.52
CA SER A 49 20.52 0.38 -15.23
C SER A 49 20.85 -0.46 -16.47
N GLY A 50 22.14 -0.54 -16.83
CA GLY A 50 22.61 -1.29 -17.99
C GLY A 50 22.28 -2.79 -17.98
N LEU A 51 21.73 -3.31 -16.87
CA LEU A 51 21.21 -4.66 -16.73
C LEU A 51 20.05 -4.97 -17.69
N VAL A 52 19.24 -3.95 -18.04
CA VAL A 52 18.09 -4.09 -18.94
C VAL A 52 18.48 -3.84 -20.41
N ASN A 53 19.64 -3.21 -20.64
CA ASN A 53 20.10 -2.86 -22.00
C ASN A 53 20.50 -4.08 -22.85
N GLU A 54 20.83 -5.22 -22.24
CA GLU A 54 21.20 -6.43 -23.01
C GLU A 54 20.00 -7.14 -23.66
N VAL A 55 18.77 -6.82 -23.25
CA VAL A 55 17.53 -7.40 -23.79
C VAL A 55 17.06 -6.67 -25.08
N HIS A 56 17.76 -5.60 -25.49
CA HIS A 56 17.41 -4.71 -26.62
C HIS A 56 17.41 -5.36 -28.02
N LYS A 57 17.59 -6.68 -28.14
CA LYS A 57 17.53 -7.37 -29.43
C LYS A 57 16.07 -7.71 -29.73
N SER A 58 15.36 -6.70 -30.22
CA SER A 58 13.97 -6.74 -30.68
C SER A 58 13.71 -7.90 -31.63
N THR A 59 13.23 -9.02 -31.10
CA THR A 59 12.55 -10.03 -31.90
C THR A 59 11.26 -9.40 -32.42
N ILE A 60 11.07 -9.51 -33.73
CA ILE A 60 9.91 -9.03 -34.48
C ILE A 60 8.63 -9.45 -33.73
N LEU A 61 7.83 -8.46 -33.35
CA LEU A 61 6.58 -8.67 -32.60
C LEU A 61 5.67 -9.63 -33.39
N VAL A 62 5.24 -10.71 -32.74
CA VAL A 62 4.25 -11.66 -33.28
C VAL A 62 2.97 -10.87 -33.63
N PRO A 63 2.29 -11.13 -34.76
CA PRO A 63 1.15 -10.33 -35.24
C PRO A 63 0.02 -10.10 -34.22
N ALA A 64 -0.13 -10.97 -33.21
CA ALA A 64 -1.09 -10.82 -32.12
C ALA A 64 -0.82 -9.63 -31.16
N LEU A 65 0.35 -8.98 -31.24
CA LEU A 65 0.69 -7.79 -30.44
C LEU A 65 0.31 -6.45 -31.10
N GLN A 66 -0.35 -6.48 -32.26
CA GLN A 66 -0.77 -5.27 -32.99
C GLN A 66 -2.21 -4.81 -32.69
N SER A 67 -2.93 -5.48 -31.78
CA SER A 67 -4.31 -5.09 -31.47
C SER A 67 -4.37 -3.93 -30.47
N GLU A 68 -5.31 -3.01 -30.71
CA GLU A 68 -5.61 -1.88 -29.82
C GLU A 68 -5.99 -2.32 -28.40
N TRP A 69 -6.58 -3.52 -28.28
CA TRP A 69 -6.93 -4.14 -27.01
C TRP A 69 -5.71 -4.47 -26.14
N LEU A 70 -4.58 -4.88 -26.75
CA LEU A 70 -3.35 -5.14 -26.00
C LEU A 70 -2.85 -3.85 -25.34
N ILE A 71 -2.86 -2.73 -26.07
CA ILE A 71 -2.36 -1.44 -25.58
C ILE A 71 -3.19 -0.98 -24.39
N MET A 72 -4.51 -1.08 -24.48
CA MET A 72 -5.41 -0.76 -23.35
C MET A 72 -5.18 -1.71 -22.18
N HIS A 73 -5.08 -3.02 -22.42
CA HIS A 73 -4.82 -4.01 -21.38
C HIS A 73 -3.53 -3.71 -20.62
N VAL A 74 -2.40 -3.63 -21.32
CA VAL A 74 -1.08 -3.48 -20.69
C VAL A 74 -0.95 -2.12 -19.98
N SER A 75 -1.44 -1.04 -20.58
CA SER A 75 -1.40 0.28 -19.93
C SER A 75 -2.22 0.32 -18.65
N MET A 76 -3.43 -0.25 -18.68
CA MET A 76 -4.31 -0.28 -17.51
C MET A 76 -3.79 -1.19 -16.39
N MET A 77 -3.19 -2.33 -16.75
CA MET A 77 -2.53 -3.21 -15.79
C MET A 77 -1.34 -2.52 -15.11
N ILE A 78 -0.47 -1.83 -15.86
CA ILE A 78 0.69 -1.13 -15.27
C ILE A 78 0.23 0.02 -14.35
N LEU A 79 -0.76 0.81 -14.77
CA LEU A 79 -1.34 1.87 -13.94
C LEU A 79 -2.00 1.30 -12.67
N GLY A 80 -2.73 0.20 -12.80
CA GLY A 80 -3.35 -0.52 -11.68
C GLY A 80 -2.32 -1.00 -10.67
N TYR A 81 -1.28 -1.72 -11.13
CA TYR A 81 -0.21 -2.20 -10.26
C TYR A 81 0.59 -1.06 -9.62
N ALA A 82 0.90 0.01 -10.36
CA ALA A 82 1.59 1.18 -9.79
C ALA A 82 0.80 1.80 -8.63
N ALA A 83 -0.51 1.97 -8.82
CA ALA A 83 -1.41 2.48 -7.78
C ALA A 83 -1.52 1.50 -6.60
N LEU A 84 -1.71 0.21 -6.84
CA LEU A 84 -1.81 -0.79 -5.77
C LEU A 84 -0.52 -0.88 -4.94
N LEU A 85 0.66 -0.90 -5.59
CA LEU A 85 1.96 -0.87 -4.93
C LEU A 85 2.16 0.41 -4.11
N CYS A 86 1.78 1.56 -4.65
CA CYS A 86 1.85 2.82 -3.92
C CYS A 86 0.94 2.78 -2.67
N GLY A 87 -0.27 2.27 -2.82
CA GLY A 87 -1.25 2.13 -1.76
C GLY A 87 -0.81 1.17 -0.65
N SER A 88 -0.22 0.04 -1.02
CA SER A 88 0.33 -0.96 -0.08
C SER A 88 1.56 -0.40 0.66
N LEU A 89 2.45 0.33 -0.02
CA LEU A 89 3.59 1.02 0.63
C LEU A 89 3.13 2.03 1.70
N LEU A 90 2.06 2.78 1.44
CA LEU A 90 1.47 3.68 2.44
C LEU A 90 0.89 2.91 3.63
N SER A 91 0.27 1.76 3.38
CA SER A 91 -0.25 0.88 4.41
C SER A 91 0.85 0.26 5.28
N VAL A 92 1.95 -0.19 4.66
CA VAL A 92 3.13 -0.71 5.36
C VAL A 92 3.74 0.38 6.25
N SER A 93 3.85 1.61 5.76
CA SER A 93 4.33 2.74 6.55
C SER A 93 3.48 2.97 7.81
N LEU A 94 2.14 2.90 7.68
CA LEU A 94 1.22 2.96 8.81
C LEU A 94 1.50 1.81 9.80
N LEU A 95 1.63 0.58 9.32
CA LEU A 95 1.89 -0.60 10.15
C LEU A 95 3.19 -0.42 10.95
N VAL A 96 4.27 0.01 10.29
CA VAL A 96 5.57 0.29 10.93
C VAL A 96 5.42 1.32 12.06
N ILE A 97 4.70 2.42 11.84
CA ILE A 97 4.44 3.44 12.86
C ILE A 97 3.66 2.86 14.05
N THR A 98 2.66 2.01 13.79
CA THR A 98 1.85 1.39 14.85
C THR A 98 2.62 0.33 15.66
N VAL A 99 3.48 -0.46 15.03
CA VAL A 99 4.32 -1.47 15.71
C VAL A 99 5.38 -0.79 16.59
N GLN A 100 6.00 0.28 16.12
CA GLN A 100 6.94 1.06 16.92
C GLN A 100 6.29 1.61 18.20
N LYS A 101 5.00 2.02 18.14
CA LYS A 101 4.24 2.44 19.34
C LYS A 101 4.10 1.29 20.33
N LYS A 102 3.67 0.10 19.87
CA LYS A 102 3.48 -1.07 20.73
C LYS A 102 4.79 -1.47 21.43
N LYS A 103 5.92 -1.45 20.70
CA LYS A 103 7.24 -1.72 21.26
C LYS A 103 7.67 -0.68 22.31
N LYS A 104 7.46 0.62 22.05
CA LYS A 104 7.79 1.68 23.01
C LYS A 104 6.91 1.61 24.27
N PHE A 105 5.62 1.36 24.11
CA PHE A 105 4.69 1.18 25.23
C PHE A 105 5.08 -0.05 26.07
N PHE A 106 5.38 -1.18 25.43
CA PHE A 106 5.84 -2.39 26.12
C PHE A 106 7.18 -2.17 26.85
N ALA A 107 8.13 -1.44 26.24
CA ALA A 107 9.41 -1.10 26.88
C ALA A 107 9.24 -0.15 28.07
N THR A 108 8.34 0.85 27.99
CA THR A 108 8.00 1.72 29.11
C THR A 108 7.27 0.95 30.21
N SER A 109 6.34 0.06 29.86
CA SER A 109 5.62 -0.79 30.81
C SER A 109 6.56 -1.70 31.58
N ASN A 110 7.51 -2.39 30.92
CA ASN A 110 8.52 -3.19 31.63
C ASN A 110 9.42 -2.33 32.54
N ARG A 111 9.68 -1.07 32.19
CA ARG A 111 10.41 -0.14 33.06
C ARG A 111 9.59 0.29 34.28
N VAL A 112 8.30 0.55 34.12
CA VAL A 112 7.39 0.93 35.22
C VAL A 112 7.13 -0.26 36.14
N VAL A 113 6.99 -1.47 35.60
CA VAL A 113 6.86 -2.70 36.39
C VAL A 113 8.13 -2.95 37.22
N ASN A 114 9.33 -2.77 36.64
CA ASN A 114 10.58 -2.86 37.42
C ASN A 114 10.73 -1.73 38.47
N PHE A 115 10.17 -0.54 38.21
CA PHE A 115 10.19 0.55 39.20
C PHE A 115 9.22 0.30 40.36
N ASN A 116 8.05 -0.29 40.10
CA ASN A 116 7.07 -0.58 41.15
C ASN A 116 7.53 -1.72 42.09
N GLU A 117 8.33 -2.68 41.62
CA GLU A 117 8.96 -3.67 42.52
C GLU A 117 10.05 -3.05 43.42
N SER A 118 10.68 -1.96 43.00
CA SER A 118 11.71 -1.28 43.81
C SER A 118 11.18 -0.25 44.81
N PHE A 119 9.89 0.11 44.74
CA PHE A 119 9.33 1.25 45.48
C PHE A 119 8.23 0.91 46.50
N PHE A 120 7.91 -0.37 46.71
CA PHE A 120 6.92 -0.80 47.71
C PHE A 120 7.56 -1.69 48.79
N PHE A 121 8.32 -1.07 49.69
CA PHE A 121 8.69 -1.66 50.98
C PHE A 121 8.58 -0.58 52.08
N GLY A 122 7.35 -0.29 52.49
CA GLY A 122 7.06 0.64 53.57
C GLY A 122 5.56 0.91 53.70
N GLU A 123 5.01 0.56 54.85
CA GLU A 123 3.65 0.81 55.35
C GLU A 123 2.45 0.11 54.65
N MET A 124 1.97 -0.94 55.31
CA MET A 124 0.58 -1.41 55.26
C MET A 124 -0.28 -0.56 56.20
N GLU A 125 -1.29 0.16 55.70
CA GLU A 125 -2.37 0.66 56.57
C GLU A 125 -3.73 0.87 55.83
N TYR A 126 -4.71 0.07 56.25
CA TYR A 126 -6.19 0.04 56.16
C TYR A 126 -7.05 0.65 55.01
N MET A 127 -8.15 -0.07 54.82
CA MET A 127 -9.34 0.13 53.97
C MET A 127 -9.95 1.55 53.97
N ASN A 128 -10.52 1.99 52.83
CA ASN A 128 -11.95 2.32 52.72
C ASN A 128 -12.37 2.63 51.26
N GLU A 129 -13.67 2.44 51.02
CA GLU A 129 -14.52 2.77 49.87
C GLU A 129 -14.12 3.94 48.95
N GLN A 130 -14.59 3.81 47.70
CA GLN A 130 -14.79 4.90 46.74
C GLN A 130 -13.65 5.20 45.75
N SER A 131 -13.30 4.24 44.89
CA SER A 131 -12.56 4.54 43.65
C SER A 131 -13.50 5.12 42.58
N ASN A 132 -13.90 6.37 42.84
CA ASN A 132 -14.42 7.29 41.85
C ASN A 132 -13.45 7.40 40.66
N VAL A 133 -13.97 7.20 39.44
CA VAL A 133 -13.97 8.21 38.36
C VAL A 133 -12.61 8.77 37.85
N PHE A 134 -11.45 8.31 38.31
CA PHE A 134 -10.19 9.02 38.06
C PHE A 134 -9.02 8.16 37.60
N GLU A 135 -9.23 7.26 36.64
CA GLU A 135 -8.09 6.67 35.93
C GLU A 135 -8.48 6.37 34.48
N ASN A 136 -8.16 7.31 33.59
CA ASN A 136 -7.77 7.11 32.19
C ASN A 136 -7.74 8.43 31.38
N THR A 137 -7.56 9.58 32.04
CA THR A 137 -7.01 10.78 31.38
C THR A 137 -5.51 10.63 31.23
N SER A 138 -5.04 9.57 30.55
CA SER A 138 -3.64 9.44 30.20
C SER A 138 -3.31 10.48 29.11
N PHE A 139 -2.95 11.67 29.56
CA PHE A 139 -1.98 12.56 28.93
C PHE A 139 -2.18 12.81 27.43
N PHE A 140 -2.99 13.82 27.11
CA PHE A 140 -2.94 14.51 25.83
C PHE A 140 -1.58 15.21 25.66
N SER A 141 -0.56 14.46 25.27
CA SER A 141 0.68 15.03 24.74
C SER A 141 0.40 15.58 23.34
N PRO A 142 0.80 16.82 23.00
CA PRO A 142 0.62 17.37 21.65
C PRO A 142 1.28 16.50 20.57
N LYS A 143 2.31 15.73 20.93
CA LYS A 143 2.97 14.75 20.05
C LYS A 143 2.05 13.59 19.63
N ASN A 144 1.07 13.22 20.45
CA ASN A 144 0.10 12.18 20.12
C ASN A 144 -0.94 12.68 19.10
N TYR A 145 -1.32 13.96 19.16
CA TYR A 145 -2.30 14.55 18.24
C TYR A 145 -1.81 14.58 16.79
N TYR A 146 -0.61 15.13 16.55
CA TYR A 146 -0.03 15.15 15.20
C TYR A 146 0.17 13.74 14.65
N ARG A 147 0.56 12.77 15.49
CA ARG A 147 0.72 11.38 15.07
C ARG A 147 -0.59 10.71 14.71
N SER A 148 -1.65 10.92 15.49
CA SER A 148 -2.98 10.40 15.13
C SER A 148 -3.48 10.99 13.82
N GLN A 149 -3.24 12.28 13.59
CA GLN A 149 -3.57 12.95 12.33
C GLN A 149 -2.78 12.36 11.15
N LEU A 150 -1.48 12.09 11.33
CA LEU A 150 -0.66 11.43 10.31
C LEU A 150 -1.15 10.02 9.97
N ILE A 151 -1.48 9.21 10.98
CA ILE A 151 -2.01 7.85 10.76
C ILE A 151 -3.32 7.92 9.98
N GLN A 152 -4.23 8.82 10.34
CA GLN A 152 -5.49 9.01 9.63
C GLN A 152 -5.28 9.48 8.19
N GLN A 153 -4.33 10.38 7.95
CA GLN A 153 -3.97 10.85 6.61
C GLN A 153 -3.41 9.71 5.75
N LEU A 154 -2.44 8.95 6.27
CA LEU A 154 -1.85 7.79 5.57
C LEU A 154 -2.92 6.76 5.20
N ASP A 155 -3.77 6.43 6.17
CA ASP A 155 -4.86 5.46 6.01
C ASP A 155 -5.89 5.92 4.97
N TYR A 156 -6.24 7.21 5.00
CA TYR A 156 -7.16 7.82 4.04
C TYR A 156 -6.62 7.83 2.61
N TRP A 157 -5.35 8.21 2.45
CA TRP A 157 -4.72 8.22 1.13
C TRP A 157 -4.45 6.82 0.60
N SER A 158 -4.00 5.90 1.45
CA SER A 158 -3.81 4.48 1.08
C SER A 158 -5.12 3.90 0.54
N TYR A 159 -6.23 4.07 1.24
CA TYR A 159 -7.54 3.62 0.76
C TYR A 159 -7.89 4.20 -0.61
N ARG A 160 -7.73 5.51 -0.83
CA ARG A 160 -8.06 6.16 -2.11
C ARG A 160 -7.20 5.65 -3.26
N VAL A 161 -5.90 5.52 -3.03
CA VAL A 161 -4.95 5.06 -4.05
C VAL A 161 -5.22 3.59 -4.39
N ILE A 162 -5.49 2.74 -3.39
CA ILE A 162 -5.87 1.33 -3.62
C ILE A 162 -7.21 1.22 -4.36
N SER A 163 -8.21 2.02 -4.00
CA SER A 163 -9.49 2.03 -4.72
C SER A 163 -9.33 2.42 -6.19
N LEU A 164 -8.48 3.41 -6.50
CA LEU A 164 -8.17 3.77 -7.88
C LEU A 164 -7.43 2.64 -8.60
N GLY A 165 -6.43 2.03 -7.96
CA GLY A 165 -5.70 0.89 -8.50
C GLY A 165 -6.59 -0.31 -8.77
N PHE A 166 -7.58 -0.56 -7.91
CA PHE A 166 -8.56 -1.64 -8.10
C PHE A 166 -9.45 -1.42 -9.33
N ILE A 167 -9.89 -0.18 -9.58
CA ILE A 167 -10.68 0.17 -10.78
C ILE A 167 -9.85 0.01 -12.06
N PHE A 168 -8.57 0.38 -12.01
CA PHE A 168 -7.67 0.14 -13.14
C PHE A 168 -7.43 -1.35 -13.34
N LEU A 169 -7.16 -2.10 -12.27
CA LEU A 169 -6.97 -3.55 -12.34
C LEU A 169 -8.20 -4.28 -12.90
N THR A 170 -9.42 -3.91 -12.51
CA THR A 170 -10.64 -4.53 -13.07
C THR A 170 -10.75 -4.31 -14.57
N ILE A 171 -10.54 -3.08 -15.04
CA ILE A 171 -10.59 -2.78 -16.48
C ILE A 171 -9.44 -3.47 -17.22
N GLY A 172 -8.26 -3.58 -16.59
CA GLY A 172 -7.12 -4.33 -17.12
C GLY A 172 -7.44 -5.81 -17.30
N ILE A 173 -8.03 -6.48 -16.31
CA ILE A 173 -8.42 -7.90 -16.41
C ILE A 173 -9.51 -8.10 -17.48
N LEU A 174 -10.52 -7.23 -17.53
CA LEU A 174 -11.60 -7.32 -18.51
C LEU A 174 -11.09 -7.14 -19.95
N SER A 175 -10.25 -6.12 -20.18
CA SER A 175 -9.62 -5.89 -21.49
C SER A 175 -8.65 -7.01 -21.87
N GLY A 176 -7.96 -7.61 -20.89
CA GLY A 176 -7.10 -8.77 -21.09
C GLY A 176 -7.87 -10.01 -21.54
N ALA A 177 -9.05 -10.25 -20.98
CA ALA A 177 -9.91 -11.35 -21.41
C ALA A 177 -10.39 -11.20 -22.86
N VAL A 178 -10.75 -9.97 -23.27
CA VAL A 178 -11.13 -9.67 -24.66
C VAL A 178 -9.95 -9.91 -25.61
N TRP A 179 -8.77 -9.42 -25.24
CA TRP A 179 -7.54 -9.64 -26.00
C TRP A 179 -7.17 -11.13 -26.10
N ALA A 180 -7.27 -11.89 -25.01
CA ALA A 180 -6.97 -13.32 -24.99
C ALA A 180 -7.87 -14.10 -25.96
N ASN A 181 -9.14 -13.72 -26.05
CA ASN A 181 -10.07 -14.33 -27.01
C ASN A 181 -9.68 -14.00 -28.46
N GLU A 182 -9.22 -12.79 -28.74
CA GLU A 182 -8.75 -12.39 -30.08
C GLU A 182 -7.43 -13.09 -30.47
N ALA A 183 -6.51 -13.26 -29.52
CA ALA A 183 -5.18 -13.82 -29.78
C ALA A 183 -5.16 -15.36 -29.77
N TRP A 184 -5.93 -16.00 -28.87
CA TRP A 184 -5.86 -17.44 -28.60
C TRP A 184 -7.20 -18.15 -28.71
N GLY A 185 -8.30 -17.45 -28.97
CA GLY A 185 -9.64 -18.04 -29.08
C GLY A 185 -10.27 -18.47 -27.74
N SER A 186 -9.70 -18.06 -26.61
CA SER A 186 -10.25 -18.28 -25.27
C SER A 186 -10.09 -17.04 -24.41
N TYR A 187 -11.10 -16.71 -23.60
CA TYR A 187 -11.07 -15.55 -22.69
C TYR A 187 -10.13 -15.73 -21.48
N TRP A 188 -9.85 -16.97 -21.09
CA TRP A 188 -9.05 -17.29 -19.91
C TRP A 188 -8.43 -18.67 -20.04
N SER A 189 -7.18 -18.80 -19.60
CA SER A 189 -6.35 -19.99 -19.77
C SER A 189 -5.81 -20.56 -18.45
N TRP A 190 -6.08 -19.91 -17.30
CA TRP A 190 -5.59 -20.31 -15.97
C TRP A 190 -4.07 -20.46 -15.90
N ASP A 191 -3.35 -19.73 -16.75
CA ASP A 191 -1.91 -19.71 -16.66
C ASP A 191 -1.45 -18.98 -15.38
N PRO A 192 -0.18 -19.14 -14.96
CA PRO A 192 0.29 -18.51 -13.73
C PRO A 192 0.08 -16.99 -13.72
N LYS A 193 0.24 -16.29 -14.85
CA LYS A 193 0.08 -14.83 -14.91
C LYS A 193 -1.38 -14.38 -14.69
N GLU A 194 -2.34 -15.05 -15.33
CA GLU A 194 -3.76 -14.75 -15.19
C GLU A 194 -4.25 -15.13 -13.78
N THR A 195 -3.80 -16.28 -13.27
CA THR A 195 -4.16 -16.75 -11.93
C THR A 195 -3.65 -15.79 -10.84
N TRP A 196 -2.40 -15.30 -10.94
CA TRP A 196 -1.88 -14.32 -9.99
C TRP A 196 -2.58 -12.96 -10.09
N ALA A 197 -2.95 -12.53 -11.30
CA ALA A 197 -3.76 -11.32 -11.48
C ALA A 197 -5.13 -11.45 -10.78
N PHE A 198 -5.77 -12.63 -10.87
CA PHE A 198 -7.03 -12.90 -10.19
C PHE A 198 -6.88 -12.97 -8.66
N ILE A 199 -5.81 -13.60 -8.15
CA ILE A 199 -5.52 -13.67 -6.71
C ILE A 199 -5.31 -12.26 -6.13
N THR A 200 -4.48 -11.44 -6.77
CA THR A 200 -4.25 -10.06 -6.33
C THR A 200 -5.54 -9.24 -6.35
N TRP A 201 -6.37 -9.42 -7.38
CA TRP A 201 -7.70 -8.82 -7.44
C TRP A 201 -8.58 -9.21 -6.24
N ILE A 202 -8.63 -10.50 -5.88
CA ILE A 202 -9.38 -10.97 -4.70
C ILE A 202 -8.84 -10.35 -3.41
N VAL A 203 -7.52 -10.32 -3.21
CA VAL A 203 -6.92 -9.76 -1.99
C VAL A 203 -7.30 -8.29 -1.80
N PHE A 204 -7.22 -7.49 -2.87
CA PHE A 204 -7.63 -6.08 -2.81
C PHE A 204 -9.15 -5.90 -2.72
N ALA A 205 -9.96 -6.79 -3.30
CA ALA A 205 -11.40 -6.79 -3.08
C ALA A 205 -11.75 -7.05 -1.61
N ILE A 206 -11.09 -8.01 -0.96
CA ILE A 206 -11.24 -8.29 0.47
C ILE A 206 -10.79 -7.08 1.29
N TYR A 207 -9.69 -6.43 0.93
CA TYR A 207 -9.27 -5.19 1.57
C TYR A 207 -10.35 -4.09 1.52
N LEU A 208 -10.93 -3.83 0.34
CA LEU A 208 -11.98 -2.83 0.18
C LEU A 208 -13.27 -3.22 0.92
N HIS A 209 -13.61 -4.52 0.92
CA HIS A 209 -14.77 -5.04 1.63
C HIS A 209 -14.61 -4.90 3.15
N THR A 210 -13.47 -5.32 3.70
CA THR A 210 -13.17 -5.18 5.14
C THR A 210 -13.15 -3.72 5.56
N ARG A 211 -12.76 -2.79 4.68
CA ARG A 211 -12.76 -1.36 4.96
C ARG A 211 -14.15 -0.74 5.08
N THR A 212 -15.12 -1.27 4.34
CA THR A 212 -16.53 -0.84 4.45
C THR A 212 -17.09 -1.15 5.84
N ASN A 213 -16.59 -2.20 6.50
CA ASN A 213 -16.98 -2.57 7.84
C ASN A 213 -16.33 -1.68 8.91
N ARG A 214 -17.16 -0.92 9.64
CA ARG A 214 -16.73 0.07 10.65
C ARG A 214 -15.90 -0.51 11.80
N LYS A 215 -16.04 -1.82 12.08
CA LYS A 215 -15.31 -2.55 13.12
C LYS A 215 -13.85 -2.88 12.76
N TRP A 216 -13.47 -2.85 11.47
CA TRP A 216 -12.16 -3.30 10.98
C TRP A 216 -11.26 -2.15 10.50
N LYS A 217 -11.60 -0.90 10.85
CA LYS A 217 -10.86 0.30 10.44
C LYS A 217 -9.49 0.38 11.14
N GLY A 218 -8.47 0.81 10.39
CA GLY A 218 -7.11 1.01 10.90
C GLY A 218 -6.20 -0.18 10.68
N THR A 219 -5.65 -0.76 11.76
CA THR A 219 -4.55 -1.73 11.71
C THR A 219 -4.87 -3.03 10.97
N ASN A 220 -6.09 -3.56 11.12
CA ASN A 220 -6.46 -4.83 10.48
C ASN A 220 -6.58 -4.67 8.96
N SER A 221 -7.19 -3.56 8.52
CA SER A 221 -7.24 -3.19 7.11
C SER A 221 -5.84 -2.94 6.55
N ALA A 222 -4.95 -2.31 7.32
CA ALA A 222 -3.58 -2.07 6.88
C ALA A 222 -2.76 -3.36 6.67
N ILE A 223 -2.99 -4.39 7.50
CA ILE A 223 -2.35 -5.71 7.34
C ILE A 223 -2.80 -6.35 6.02
N VAL A 224 -4.10 -6.34 5.71
CA VAL A 224 -4.61 -6.94 4.47
C VAL A 224 -4.01 -6.23 3.24
N ALA A 225 -3.95 -4.89 3.25
CA ALA A 225 -3.30 -4.13 2.18
C ALA A 225 -1.78 -4.33 2.07
N SER A 226 -1.11 -4.83 3.10
CA SER A 226 0.33 -5.13 3.05
C SER A 226 0.65 -6.53 2.52
N ILE A 227 -0.34 -7.43 2.49
CA ILE A 227 -0.18 -8.81 2.03
C ILE A 227 -0.40 -8.93 0.51
N GLY A 228 -1.27 -8.08 -0.05
CA GLY A 228 -1.53 -8.01 -1.50
C GLY A 228 -0.51 -7.17 -2.25
#